data_AF-A0A9D6HTL6-F1
#
_entry.id   AF-A0A9D6HTL6-F1
#
_cell.length_a   1.000
_cell.length_b   1.000
_cell.length_c   1.000
_cell.angle_alpha   90.00
_cell.angle_beta   90.00
_cell.angle_gamma   90.00
#
_symmetry.space_group_name_H-M   'P 1'
#
loop_
_entity.id
_entity.type
_entity.pdbx_description
1 polymer ?
#
loop_
_entity_poly.entity_id
_entity_poly.type
_entity_poly.pdbx_seq_one_letter_code
_entity_poly.pdbx_strand_id
1 'polypeptide(L)'
;MFSEEELLEECARGEERAWEELHKRYAGYVRRMVSWRKWGFSPSEVEEIVQEVFTDLIKGISQFRGQSTLATFVSRVTQNNCVSALRRAFAQKRGKEVTKVSLDEPDEEGKAFHIPPALDPPPEEVVLRREEAAELHRA
;
A
#
# COMPACT_ATOMS: atom_id res chain seq x y z
N MET A 1 33.16 -7.90 4.80
CA MET A 1 31.93 -7.12 5.11
C MET A 1 31.83 -6.08 4.02
N PHE A 2 30.81 -6.12 3.16
CA PHE A 2 30.69 -5.19 2.03
C PHE A 2 30.48 -3.75 2.51
N SER A 3 31.13 -2.78 1.87
CA SER A 3 30.72 -1.37 2.00
C SER A 3 29.31 -1.16 1.43
N GLU A 4 28.67 -0.01 1.69
CA GLU A 4 27.34 0.27 1.12
C GLU A 4 27.39 0.36 -0.41
N GLU A 5 28.42 1.00 -0.97
CA GLU A 5 28.65 1.13 -2.41
C GLU A 5 28.95 -0.21 -3.07
N GLU A 6 29.85 -1.01 -2.49
CA GLU A 6 30.18 -2.36 -2.99
C GLU A 6 28.94 -3.27 -2.97
N LEU A 7 28.16 -3.22 -1.88
CA LEU A 7 26.94 -4.03 -1.76
C LEU A 7 25.93 -3.68 -2.87
N LEU A 8 25.79 -2.40 -3.19
CA LEU A 8 24.90 -1.92 -4.24
C LEU A 8 25.38 -2.35 -5.63
N GLU A 9 26.68 -2.21 -5.92
CA GLU A 9 27.25 -2.62 -7.20
C GLU A 9 27.11 -4.12 -7.44
N GLU A 10 27.45 -4.95 -6.46
CA GLU A 10 27.36 -6.40 -6.60
C GLU A 10 25.91 -6.89 -6.65
N CYS A 11 25.00 -6.27 -5.87
CA CYS A 11 23.56 -6.53 -6.01
C CYS A 11 23.05 -6.16 -7.42
N ALA A 12 23.51 -5.05 -8.00
CA ALA A 12 23.13 -4.65 -9.35
C ALA A 12 23.66 -5.61 -10.43
N ARG A 13 24.77 -6.31 -10.18
CA ARG A 13 25.29 -7.40 -11.03
C ARG A 13 24.57 -8.73 -10.85
N GLY A 14 23.70 -8.85 -9.83
CA GLY A 14 22.97 -10.08 -9.55
C GLY A 14 23.74 -11.08 -8.70
N GLU A 15 24.82 -10.66 -8.01
CA GLU A 15 25.62 -11.55 -7.17
C GLU A 15 24.84 -12.04 -5.94
N GLU A 16 24.65 -13.35 -5.82
CA GLU A 16 23.84 -13.98 -4.78
C GLU A 16 24.32 -13.63 -3.36
N ARG A 17 25.64 -13.59 -3.16
CA ARG A 17 26.25 -13.27 -1.86
C ARG A 17 25.97 -11.82 -1.42
N ALA A 18 25.85 -10.90 -2.37
CA ALA A 18 25.50 -9.52 -2.09
C ALA A 18 24.02 -9.41 -1.67
N TRP A 19 23.14 -10.15 -2.36
CA TRP A 19 21.73 -10.23 -2.00
C TRP A 19 21.50 -10.83 -0.62
N GLU A 20 22.22 -11.90 -0.27
CA GLU A 20 22.14 -12.52 1.04
C GLU A 20 22.56 -11.54 2.15
N GLU A 21 23.64 -10.80 1.95
CA GLU A 21 24.09 -9.77 2.90
C GLU A 21 23.07 -8.62 3.02
N LEU A 22 22.51 -8.15 1.90
CA LEU A 22 21.48 -7.10 1.92
C LEU A 22 20.24 -7.56 2.68
N HIS A 23 19.77 -8.78 2.41
CA HIS A 23 18.65 -9.37 3.13
C HIS A 23 18.96 -9.47 4.62
N LYS A 24 20.13 -10.00 5.00
CA LYS A 24 20.55 -10.11 6.41
C LYS A 24 20.60 -8.76 7.13
N ARG A 25 21.05 -7.69 6.45
CA ARG A 25 21.11 -6.33 7.03
C ARG A 25 19.72 -5.72 7.24
N TYR A 26 18.80 -5.91 6.31
CA TYR A 26 17.55 -5.15 6.29
C TYR A 26 16.29 -5.95 6.64
N ALA A 27 16.34 -7.29 6.72
CA ALA A 27 15.16 -8.11 7.02
C ALA A 27 14.47 -7.71 8.33
N GLY A 28 15.24 -7.52 9.41
CA GLY A 28 14.70 -7.06 10.68
C GLY A 28 14.11 -5.65 10.63
N TYR A 29 14.69 -4.76 9.84
CA TYR A 29 14.21 -3.39 9.66
C TYR A 29 12.90 -3.34 8.87
N VAL A 30 12.86 -4.03 7.72
CA VAL A 30 11.66 -4.16 6.88
C VAL A 30 10.51 -4.78 7.67
N ARG A 31 10.75 -5.94 8.30
CA ARG A 31 9.72 -6.63 9.09
C ARG A 31 9.17 -5.76 10.21
N ARG A 32 10.02 -5.01 10.91
CA ARG A 32 9.59 -4.06 11.94
C ARG A 32 8.69 -2.96 11.37
N MET A 33 9.03 -2.40 10.21
CA MET A 33 8.25 -1.35 9.55
C MET A 33 6.88 -1.84 9.08
N VAL A 34 6.83 -3.03 8.47
CA VAL A 34 5.59 -3.66 8.00
C VAL A 34 4.68 -3.99 9.19
N SER A 35 5.25 -4.46 10.31
CA SER A 35 4.51 -4.76 11.54
C SER A 35 4.04 -3.54 12.35
N TRP A 36 4.28 -2.31 11.89
CA TRP A 36 3.80 -1.13 12.62
C TRP A 36 2.27 -1.13 12.74
N ARG A 37 1.78 -0.88 13.96
CA ARG A 37 0.34 -0.88 14.30
C ARG A 37 -0.51 0.00 13.38
N LYS A 38 0.05 1.08 12.84
CA LYS A 38 -0.66 1.98 11.92
C LYS A 38 -1.13 1.30 10.62
N TRP A 39 -0.47 0.22 10.21
CA TRP A 39 -0.85 -0.53 9.01
C TRP A 39 -1.92 -1.58 9.30
N GLY A 40 -1.94 -2.13 10.52
CA GLY A 40 -2.99 -3.06 10.95
C GLY A 40 -2.95 -4.44 10.28
N PHE A 41 -1.82 -4.86 9.72
CA PHE A 41 -1.66 -6.17 9.08
C PHE A 41 -1.64 -7.32 10.08
N SER A 42 -2.21 -8.45 9.69
CA SER A 42 -2.07 -9.73 10.38
C SER A 42 -0.66 -10.31 10.23
N PRO A 43 -0.24 -11.27 11.08
CA PRO A 43 1.08 -11.89 10.97
C PRO A 43 1.35 -12.52 9.59
N SER A 44 0.34 -13.10 8.95
CA SER A 44 0.47 -13.70 7.61
C SER A 44 0.66 -12.64 6.52
N GLU A 45 -0.12 -11.54 6.57
CA GLU A 45 0.05 -10.42 5.64
C GLU A 45 1.42 -9.75 5.79
N VAL A 46 1.95 -9.66 7.01
CA VAL A 46 3.30 -9.13 7.25
C VAL A 46 4.34 -9.93 6.47
N GLU A 47 4.30 -11.27 6.54
CA GLU A 47 5.29 -12.10 5.83
C GLU A 47 5.17 -11.99 4.31
N GLU A 48 3.94 -11.95 3.80
CA GLU A 48 3.68 -11.74 2.36
C GLU A 48 4.26 -10.39 1.89
N ILE A 49 3.97 -9.31 2.62
CA ILE A 49 4.45 -7.97 2.27
C ILE A 49 5.97 -7.88 2.40
N VAL A 50 6.58 -8.51 3.40
CA VAL A 50 8.05 -8.55 3.53
C VAL A 50 8.68 -9.20 2.29
N GLN A 51 8.12 -10.31 1.80
CA GLN A 51 8.59 -10.96 0.58
C GLN A 51 8.41 -10.06 -0.65
N GLU A 52 7.27 -9.37 -0.77
CA GLU A 52 6.99 -8.43 -1.86
C GLU A 52 8.00 -7.27 -1.85
N VAL A 53 8.32 -6.73 -0.67
CA VAL A 53 9.34 -5.68 -0.50
C VAL A 53 10.70 -6.13 -1.01
N PHE A 54 11.18 -7.32 -0.64
CA PHE A 54 12.48 -7.80 -1.11
C PHE A 54 12.49 -8.05 -2.62
N THR A 55 11.37 -8.54 -3.15
CA THR A 55 11.20 -8.71 -4.60
C THR A 55 11.30 -7.37 -5.33
N ASP A 56 10.67 -6.32 -4.81
CA ASP A 56 10.71 -4.97 -5.39
C ASP A 56 12.06 -4.28 -5.18
N LEU A 57 12.74 -4.57 -4.06
CA LEU A 57 14.13 -4.13 -3.85
C LEU A 57 15.05 -4.70 -4.93
N ILE A 58 14.91 -5.98 -5.27
CA ILE A 58 15.70 -6.61 -6.33
C ILE A 58 15.49 -5.90 -7.67
N LYS A 59 14.23 -5.62 -8.02
CA LYS A 59 13.89 -4.90 -9.26
C LYS A 59 14.36 -3.44 -9.26
N GLY A 60 14.40 -2.80 -8.09
CA GLY A 60 14.67 -1.38 -7.95
C GLY A 60 16.14 -1.02 -7.72
N ILE A 61 16.97 -1.96 -7.25
CA ILE A 61 18.34 -1.63 -6.82
C ILE A 61 19.22 -1.12 -7.97
N SER A 62 19.03 -1.66 -9.18
CA SER A 62 19.78 -1.26 -10.37
C SER A 62 19.50 0.19 -10.79
N GLN A 63 18.39 0.76 -10.32
CA GLN A 63 17.99 2.15 -10.59
C GLN A 63 18.41 3.09 -9.46
N PHE A 64 19.01 2.58 -8.39
CA PHE A 64 19.46 3.38 -7.26
C PHE A 64 20.69 4.22 -7.66
N ARG A 65 20.55 5.55 -7.64
CA ARG A 65 21.59 6.50 -8.10
C ARG A 65 22.41 7.14 -6.96
N GLY A 66 22.39 6.58 -5.75
CA GLY A 66 23.16 7.11 -4.61
C GLY A 66 22.73 8.49 -4.10
N GLN A 67 21.55 8.99 -4.48
CA GLN A 67 21.04 10.30 -4.04
C GLN A 67 20.44 10.31 -2.62
N SER A 68 20.44 9.15 -1.95
CA SER A 68 20.02 8.98 -0.56
C SER A 68 20.80 7.82 0.06
N THR A 69 20.66 7.57 1.36
CA THR A 69 21.19 6.34 1.97
C THR A 69 20.42 5.11 1.51
N LEU A 70 21.05 3.93 1.51
CA LEU A 70 20.38 2.66 1.22
C LEU A 70 19.21 2.41 2.17
N ALA A 71 19.34 2.77 3.45
CA ALA A 71 18.25 2.68 4.43
C ALA A 71 17.02 3.52 4.04
N THR A 72 17.23 4.69 3.43
CA THR A 72 16.15 5.56 2.94
C THR A 72 15.46 4.96 1.72
N PHE A 73 16.23 4.33 0.84
CA PHE A 73 15.66 3.60 -0.30
C PHE A 73 14.81 2.42 0.17
N VAL A 74 15.34 1.59 1.07
CA VAL A 74 14.63 0.44 1.65
C VAL A 74 13.34 0.87 2.34
N SER A 75 13.38 1.94 3.13
CA SER A 75 12.19 2.43 3.84
C SER A 75 11.10 2.93 2.88
N ARG A 76 11.47 3.61 1.79
CA ARG A 76 10.55 4.04 0.73
C ARG A 76 9.88 2.86 0.04
N VAL A 77 10.66 1.85 -0.39
CA VAL A 77 10.12 0.63 -1.02
C VAL A 77 9.17 -0.10 -0.07
N THR A 78 9.55 -0.21 1.20
CA THR A 78 8.72 -0.81 2.25
C THR A 78 7.40 -0.06 2.43
N GLN A 79 7.44 1.27 2.51
CA GLN A 79 6.25 2.09 2.68
C GLN A 79 5.32 2.01 1.46
N ASN A 80 5.87 2.01 0.25
CA ASN A 80 5.10 1.86 -0.99
C ASN A 80 4.36 0.52 -1.02
N ASN A 81 5.03 -0.57 -0.61
CA ASN A 81 4.42 -1.90 -0.52
C ASN A 81 3.30 -1.96 0.53
N CYS A 82 3.50 -1.37 1.72
CA CYS A 82 2.43 -1.29 2.73
C CYS A 82 1.21 -0.52 2.20
N VAL A 83 1.43 0.62 1.52
CA VAL A 83 0.35 1.42 0.92
C VAL A 83 -0.35 0.63 -0.20
N SER A 84 0.40 -0.09 -1.02
CA SER A 84 -0.14 -0.95 -2.08
C SER A 84 -1.03 -2.06 -1.49
N ALA A 85 -0.54 -2.76 -0.46
CA ALA A 85 -1.29 -3.81 0.24
C ALA A 85 -2.59 -3.27 0.84
N LEU A 86 -2.56 -2.10 1.50
CA LEU A 86 -3.77 -1.44 1.99
C LEU A 86 -4.75 -1.13 0.85
N ARG A 87 -4.28 -0.57 -0.27
CA ARG A 87 -5.13 -0.29 -1.44
C ARG A 87 -5.77 -1.58 -1.98
N ARG A 88 -5.01 -2.67 -2.08
CA ARG A 88 -5.53 -4.00 -2.48
C ARG A 88 -6.61 -4.50 -1.52
N ALA A 89 -6.39 -4.36 -0.21
CA ALA A 89 -7.36 -4.77 0.80
C ALA A 89 -8.66 -3.95 0.74
N PHE A 90 -8.57 -2.62 0.55
CA PHE A 90 -9.75 -1.77 0.39
C PHE A 90 -10.52 -2.07 -0.90
N ALA A 91 -9.84 -2.32 -2.01
CA ALA A 91 -10.46 -2.68 -3.28
C ALA A 91 -11.23 -4.02 -3.19
N GLN A 92 -10.65 -5.02 -2.51
CA GLN A 92 -11.31 -6.31 -2.28
C GLN A 92 -12.57 -6.21 -1.42
N LYS A 93 -12.58 -5.30 -0.43
CA LYS A 93 -13.78 -5.05 0.39
C LYS A 93 -14.89 -4.42 -0.44
N ARG A 94 -14.56 -3.42 -1.28
CA ARG A 94 -15.52 -2.78 -2.21
C ARG A 94 -16.08 -3.78 -3.24
N GLY A 95 -15.27 -4.71 -3.72
CA GLY A 95 -15.71 -5.77 -4.63
C GLY A 95 -16.55 -6.87 -3.96
N LYS A 96 -16.44 -7.05 -2.64
CA LYS A 96 -17.26 -7.99 -1.84
C LYS A 96 -18.59 -7.39 -1.36
N GLU A 97 -18.70 -6.05 -1.29
CA GLU A 97 -19.97 -5.35 -0.99
C GLU A 97 -20.93 -5.26 -2.18
N VAL A 98 -20.57 -5.81 -3.35
CA VAL A 98 -21.56 -6.24 -4.34
C VAL A 98 -22.02 -7.63 -3.93
N THR A 99 -22.72 -7.71 -2.80
CA THR A 99 -23.52 -8.88 -2.45
C THR A 99 -24.45 -9.11 -3.64
N LYS A 100 -24.29 -10.25 -4.32
CA LYS A 100 -25.26 -10.72 -5.32
C LYS A 100 -26.60 -10.89 -4.60
N VAL A 101 -27.42 -9.85 -4.58
CA VAL A 101 -28.85 -9.99 -4.30
C VAL A 101 -29.46 -10.39 -5.64
N SER A 102 -29.78 -11.67 -5.77
CA SER A 102 -30.68 -12.14 -6.82
C SER A 102 -32.01 -11.41 -6.62
N LEU A 103 -32.52 -10.73 -7.65
CA LEU A 103 -33.71 -9.88 -7.61
C LEU A 103 -35.04 -10.66 -7.68
N ASP A 104 -35.01 -11.99 -7.63
CA ASP A 104 -36.15 -12.83 -8.01
C ASP A 104 -36.86 -13.58 -6.87
N GLU A 105 -36.58 -13.29 -5.60
CA GLU A 105 -37.39 -13.86 -4.51
C GLU A 105 -37.83 -12.76 -3.52
N PRO A 106 -39.13 -12.37 -3.51
CA PRO A 106 -39.67 -11.48 -2.49
C PRO A 106 -39.76 -12.23 -1.15
N ASP A 107 -39.38 -11.56 -0.05
CA ASP A 107 -39.70 -12.03 1.29
C ASP A 107 -41.18 -11.81 1.63
N GLU A 108 -41.71 -12.64 2.51
CA GLU A 108 -43.14 -12.70 2.89
C GLU A 108 -43.63 -11.46 3.67
N GLU A 109 -42.79 -10.45 3.89
CA GLU A 109 -43.11 -9.30 4.76
C GLU A 109 -42.92 -7.93 4.10
N GLY A 110 -42.58 -7.88 2.80
CA GLY A 110 -42.71 -6.68 1.97
C GLY A 110 -41.90 -5.46 2.45
N LYS A 111 -40.85 -5.67 3.24
CA LYS A 111 -39.96 -4.60 3.70
C LYS A 111 -38.63 -4.67 2.95
N ALA A 112 -38.53 -3.86 1.90
CA ALA A 112 -37.23 -3.52 1.33
C ALA A 112 -36.34 -2.89 2.42
N PHE A 113 -35.25 -3.57 2.78
CA PHE A 113 -34.20 -2.99 3.61
C PHE A 113 -33.56 -1.81 2.85
N HIS A 114 -33.93 -0.59 3.23
CA HIS A 114 -33.40 0.63 2.64
C HIS A 114 -32.00 0.93 3.21
N ILE A 115 -30.95 0.61 2.46
CA ILE A 115 -29.60 1.09 2.76
C ILE A 115 -29.46 2.49 2.14
N PRO A 116 -29.14 3.55 2.91
CA PRO A 116 -28.92 4.89 2.35
C PRO A 116 -27.74 4.88 1.37
N PRO A 117 -27.80 5.67 0.28
CA PRO A 117 -26.66 5.84 -0.62
C PRO A 117 -25.46 6.43 0.12
N ALA A 118 -24.26 6.10 -0.37
CA ALA A 118 -22.95 6.34 0.23
C ALA A 118 -22.80 7.73 0.92
N LEU A 119 -22.08 7.75 2.05
CA LEU A 119 -21.82 8.93 2.89
C LEU A 119 -20.96 10.01 2.21
N ASP A 120 -20.47 9.77 0.99
CA ASP A 120 -19.74 10.76 0.22
C ASP A 120 -20.71 11.51 -0.73
N PRO A 121 -20.84 12.85 -0.61
CA PRO A 121 -21.65 13.62 -1.53
C PRO A 121 -21.10 13.47 -2.96
N PRO A 122 -21.96 13.50 -3.98
CA PRO A 122 -21.55 13.32 -5.36
C PRO A 122 -20.45 14.32 -5.74
N PRO A 123 -19.50 13.95 -6.64
CA PRO A 123 -18.34 14.78 -6.96
C PRO A 123 -18.66 16.22 -7.35
N GLU A 124 -19.82 16.42 -7.99
CA GLU A 124 -20.41 17.71 -8.37
C GLU A 124 -20.70 18.62 -7.16
N GLU A 125 -21.17 18.06 -6.04
CA GLU A 125 -21.45 18.81 -4.82
C GLU A 125 -20.16 19.20 -4.06
N VAL A 126 -19.11 18.37 -4.16
CA VAL A 126 -17.79 18.69 -3.60
C VAL A 126 -17.12 19.85 -4.34
N VAL A 127 -17.34 19.96 -5.66
CA VAL A 127 -16.82 21.06 -6.48
C VAL A 127 -17.60 22.35 -6.18
N LEU A 128 -18.94 22.29 -6.12
CA LEU A 128 -19.76 23.47 -5.79
C LEU A 128 -19.39 24.09 -4.44
N ARG A 129 -19.24 23.27 -3.38
CA ARG A 129 -18.85 23.77 -2.06
C ARG A 129 -17.47 24.44 -2.03
N ARG A 130 -16.55 23.99 -2.89
CA ARG A 130 -15.23 24.63 -3.05
C ARG A 130 -15.33 26.01 -3.72
N GLU A 131 -16.23 26.15 -4.69
CA GLU A 131 -16.48 27.41 -5.39
C GLU A 131 -17.18 28.41 -4.47
N GLU A 132 -18.24 27.99 -3.76
CA GLU A 132 -18.95 28.82 -2.78
C GLU A 132 -18.03 29.35 -1.66
N ALA A 133 -17.13 28.50 -1.15
CA ALA A 133 -16.14 28.91 -0.15
C ALA A 133 -15.11 29.91 -0.71
N ALA A 134 -14.82 29.85 -2.01
CA ALA A 134 -13.88 30.77 -2.67
C ALA A 134 -14.52 32.14 -3.01
N GLU A 135 -15.84 32.21 -3.17
CA GLU A 135 -16.57 33.46 -3.38
C GLU A 135 -16.71 34.27 -2.09
N LEU A 136 -16.98 33.59 -0.96
CA LEU A 136 -17.04 34.23 0.37
C LEU A 136 -15.72 34.91 0.78
N HIS A 137 -14.59 34.45 0.26
CA HIS A 137 -13.27 35.00 0.57
C HIS A 137 -12.86 36.17 -0.34
N ARG A 138 -13.69 36.51 -1.34
CA ARG A 138 -13.44 37.53 -2.37
C ARG A 138 -14.32 38.78 -2.24
N ALA A 139 -15.24 38.80 -1.27
CA ALA A 139 -16.06 39.95 -0.87
C ALA A 139 -15.48 40.63 0.38
#